data_AF-A0AAW2P0P1-F1
#
_entry.id   AF-A0AAW2P0P1-F1
#
_cell.length_a   1.000
_cell.length_b   1.000
_cell.length_c   1.000
_cell.angle_alpha   90.00
_cell.angle_beta   90.00
_cell.angle_gamma   90.00
#
_symmetry.space_group_name_H-M   'P 1'
#
loop_
_entity.id
_entity.type
_entity.pdbx_description
1 polymer ?
#
loop_
_entity_poly.entity_id
_entity_poly.type
_entity_poly.pdbx_seq_one_letter_code
_entity_poly.pdbx_strand_id
1 'polypeptide(L)'
;MAIQPFFGGEERTKSEIELAEVDVIVSMKRTDWMWKAFMPPESGMDRDHEVINVSGPRAADISKLDFPATMVVVAGFDSLKDWQTKYYEWLNNSGKEAYLIHYPNMFHAFYVFPEIPESTQLISEIKHFIHNQCSKVVK
;
A
#
# COMPACT_ATOMS: atom_id res chain seq x y z
N MET A 1 -4.61 -8.81 -3.26
CA MET A 1 -3.25 -8.34 -3.63
C MET A 1 -3.28 -6.82 -3.68
N ALA A 2 -2.24 -6.17 -3.14
CA ALA A 2 -2.10 -4.73 -3.04
C ALA A 2 -0.66 -4.35 -3.44
N ILE A 3 -0.48 -3.73 -4.61
CA ILE A 3 0.84 -3.36 -5.12
C ILE A 3 1.04 -1.87 -4.86
N GLN A 4 2.03 -1.51 -4.02
CA GLN A 4 2.29 -0.14 -3.58
C GLN A 4 0.98 0.61 -3.23
N PRO A 5 0.13 0.04 -2.35
CA PRO A 5 -1.18 0.59 -2.11
C PRO A 5 -1.11 2.04 -1.63
N PHE A 6 -1.96 2.87 -2.20
CA PHE A 6 -1.92 4.31 -2.00
C PHE A 6 -2.76 4.65 -0.76
N PHE A 7 -2.12 4.70 0.40
CA PHE A 7 -2.71 5.08 1.70
C PHE A 7 -1.99 6.30 2.28
N GLY A 8 -2.62 6.94 3.27
CA GLY A 8 -2.08 8.13 3.93
C GLY A 8 -2.67 8.33 5.32
N GLY A 9 -2.41 9.50 5.90
CA GLY A 9 -2.94 9.94 7.19
C GLY A 9 -2.56 11.37 7.47
N GLU A 10 -3.05 11.96 8.56
CA GLU A 10 -2.72 13.35 8.91
C GLU A 10 -1.26 13.52 9.33
N GLU A 11 -0.71 12.56 10.08
CA GLU A 11 0.71 12.57 10.39
C GLU A 11 1.57 12.42 9.15
N ARG A 12 2.82 12.87 9.22
CA ARG A 12 3.83 12.58 8.20
C ARG A 12 4.71 11.46 8.69
N THR A 13 4.80 10.42 7.88
CA THR A 13 5.65 9.27 8.17
C THR A 13 7.13 9.61 7.95
N LYS A 14 8.00 8.75 8.47
CA LYS A 14 9.45 8.92 8.31
C LYS A 14 9.84 8.90 6.83
N SER A 15 9.28 7.96 6.06
CA SER A 15 9.51 7.83 4.62
C SER A 15 9.05 9.05 3.82
N GLU A 16 7.89 9.64 4.12
CA GLU A 16 7.43 10.88 3.47
C GLU A 16 8.43 12.04 3.67
N ILE A 17 9.03 12.12 4.86
CA ILE A 17 10.01 13.17 5.20
C ILE A 17 11.36 12.90 4.55
N GLU A 18 11.88 11.66 4.67
CA GLU A 18 13.20 11.29 4.16
C GLU A 18 13.27 11.30 2.62
N LEU A 19 12.16 10.99 1.94
CA LEU A 19 12.08 10.91 0.49
C LEU A 19 11.51 12.19 -0.16
N ALA A 20 11.23 13.24 0.61
CA ALA A 20 10.58 14.46 0.15
C ALA A 20 11.20 15.08 -1.12
N GLU A 21 12.53 15.03 -1.22
CA GLU A 21 13.32 15.59 -2.34
C GLU A 21 13.79 14.53 -3.36
N VAL A 22 13.51 13.25 -3.10
CA VAL A 22 13.97 12.11 -3.94
C VAL A 22 12.82 11.56 -4.78
N ASP A 23 11.65 11.41 -4.16
CA ASP A 23 10.50 10.80 -4.78
C ASP A 23 9.64 11.83 -5.52
N VAL A 24 9.88 11.91 -6.82
CA VAL A 24 9.13 12.82 -7.71
C VAL A 24 7.76 12.27 -8.11
N ILE A 25 7.52 10.97 -7.93
CA ILE A 25 6.29 10.31 -8.40
C ILE A 25 5.19 10.45 -7.35
N VAL A 26 5.47 10.14 -6.09
CA VAL A 26 4.51 10.24 -4.98
C VAL A 26 4.95 11.25 -3.91
N SER A 27 5.39 12.42 -4.35
CA SER A 27 5.75 13.54 -3.46
C SER A 27 4.57 14.00 -2.59
N MET A 28 4.88 14.49 -1.38
CA MET A 28 3.87 14.99 -0.42
C MET A 28 2.91 16.03 -1.03
N LYS A 29 3.43 16.97 -1.83
CA LYS A 29 2.58 17.97 -2.50
C LYS A 29 1.56 17.33 -3.43
N ARG A 30 1.97 16.29 -4.16
CA ARG A 30 1.10 15.57 -5.10
C ARG A 30 0.09 14.72 -4.35
N THR A 31 0.51 13.98 -3.33
CA THR A 31 -0.39 13.13 -2.54
C THR A 31 -1.43 13.98 -1.78
N ASP A 32 -1.03 15.10 -1.18
CA ASP A 32 -1.95 16.06 -0.54
C ASP A 32 -3.00 16.60 -1.51
N TRP A 33 -2.58 16.94 -2.73
CA TRP A 33 -3.52 17.40 -3.75
C TRP A 33 -4.48 16.28 -4.16
N MET A 34 -3.99 15.05 -4.34
CA MET A 34 -4.81 13.89 -4.67
C MET A 34 -5.85 13.61 -3.59
N TRP A 35 -5.47 13.68 -2.30
CA TRP A 35 -6.42 13.54 -1.19
C TRP A 35 -7.49 14.62 -1.17
N LYS A 36 -7.10 15.89 -1.37
CA LYS A 36 -8.05 17.00 -1.48
C LYS A 36 -8.97 16.88 -2.69
N ALA A 37 -8.50 16.32 -3.80
CA ALA A 37 -9.30 16.12 -5.00
C ALA A 37 -10.24 14.91 -4.88
N PHE A 38 -9.81 13.87 -4.16
CA PHE A 38 -10.61 12.67 -3.91
C PHE A 38 -11.74 12.93 -2.92
N MET A 39 -11.53 13.81 -1.94
CA MET A 39 -12.48 14.08 -0.87
C MET A 39 -13.40 15.28 -1.20
N PRO A 40 -14.72 15.17 -1.02
CA PRO A 40 -15.63 16.30 -1.24
C PRO A 40 -15.27 17.48 -0.30
N PRO A 41 -15.23 18.72 -0.79
CA PRO A 41 -14.89 19.89 0.02
C PRO A 41 -15.77 20.10 1.26
N GLU A 42 -17.01 19.60 1.19
CA GLU A 42 -18.06 19.80 2.19
C GLU A 42 -17.96 18.81 3.37
N SER A 43 -17.02 17.84 3.29
CA SER A 43 -17.06 16.66 4.14
C SER A 43 -16.42 16.84 5.52
N GLY A 44 -15.63 17.89 5.77
CA GLY A 44 -14.89 18.00 7.04
C GLY A 44 -13.98 16.80 7.34
N MET A 45 -13.70 15.97 6.32
CA MET A 45 -12.93 14.75 6.43
C MET A 45 -11.46 15.07 6.16
N ASP A 46 -10.64 14.94 7.20
CA ASP A 46 -9.18 14.99 7.11
C ASP A 46 -8.62 13.68 6.50
N ARG A 47 -7.29 13.59 6.36
CA ARG A 47 -6.62 12.42 5.79
C ARG A 47 -6.64 11.18 6.69
N ASP A 48 -7.09 11.29 7.94
CA ASP A 48 -7.36 10.11 8.78
C ASP A 48 -8.71 9.46 8.47
N HIS A 49 -9.41 9.89 7.41
CA HIS A 49 -10.64 9.25 6.98
C HIS A 49 -10.36 7.80 6.59
N GLU A 50 -11.24 6.87 6.93
CA GLU A 50 -11.04 5.42 6.79
C GLU A 50 -10.73 4.98 5.34
N VAL A 51 -11.12 5.79 4.35
CA VAL A 51 -10.83 5.56 2.92
C VAL A 51 -9.39 5.91 2.52
N ILE A 52 -8.71 6.77 3.29
CA ILE A 52 -7.32 7.20 3.09
C ILE A 52 -6.40 6.48 4.09
N ASN A 53 -6.79 6.49 5.37
CA ASN A 53 -6.05 5.90 6.48
C ASN A 53 -6.76 4.64 7.00
N VAL A 54 -6.70 3.57 6.21
CA VAL A 54 -7.37 2.28 6.50
C VAL A 54 -6.87 1.60 7.78
N SER A 55 -5.69 1.98 8.28
CA SER A 55 -5.04 1.44 9.47
C SER A 55 -4.90 2.48 10.60
N GLY A 56 -5.59 3.62 10.47
CA GLY A 56 -5.48 4.76 11.38
C GLY A 56 -6.50 4.76 12.53
N PRO A 57 -6.68 5.91 13.20
CA PRO A 57 -7.59 6.04 14.34
C PRO A 57 -9.06 5.70 14.05
N ARG A 58 -9.46 5.81 12.78
CA ARG A 58 -10.81 5.52 12.30
C ARG A 58 -10.89 4.22 11.48
N ALA A 59 -9.88 3.34 11.58
CA ALA A 59 -9.86 2.07 10.87
C ALA A 59 -11.08 1.20 11.21
N ALA A 60 -11.65 0.56 10.19
CA ALA A 60 -12.74 -0.39 10.37
C ALA A 60 -12.27 -1.67 11.09
N ASP A 61 -13.13 -2.28 11.90
CA ASP A 61 -12.87 -3.63 12.42
C ASP A 61 -13.15 -4.68 11.34
N ILE A 62 -12.10 -5.24 10.76
CA ILE A 62 -12.22 -6.31 9.77
C ILE A 62 -12.10 -7.71 10.38
N SER A 63 -11.87 -7.86 11.69
CA SER A 63 -11.54 -9.14 12.33
C SER A 63 -12.53 -10.26 12.00
N LYS A 64 -13.82 -9.92 11.90
CA LYS A 64 -14.91 -10.86 11.59
C LYS A 64 -15.23 -11.03 10.11
N LEU A 65 -14.59 -10.26 9.23
CA LEU A 65 -14.81 -10.36 7.78
C LEU A 65 -14.05 -11.55 7.19
N ASP A 66 -14.68 -12.22 6.24
CA ASP A 66 -13.98 -13.14 5.34
C ASP A 66 -13.14 -12.31 4.36
N PHE A 67 -11.87 -12.12 4.70
CA PHE A 67 -10.96 -11.26 3.96
C PHE A 67 -9.94 -12.11 3.21
N PRO A 68 -9.75 -11.89 1.89
CA PRO A 68 -8.86 -12.74 1.10
C PRO A 68 -7.40 -12.58 1.53
N ALA A 69 -6.64 -13.67 1.41
CA ALA A 69 -5.19 -13.62 1.56
C ALA A 69 -4.60 -12.50 0.70
N THR A 70 -3.75 -11.66 1.28
CA THR A 70 -3.30 -10.42 0.64
C THR A 70 -1.77 -10.31 0.63
N MET A 71 -1.20 -10.38 -0.57
CA MET A 71 0.16 -9.92 -0.82
C MET A 71 0.19 -8.40 -0.88
N VAL A 72 1.05 -7.76 -0.09
CA VAL A 72 1.32 -6.33 -0.04
C VAL A 72 2.74 -6.09 -0.56
N VAL A 73 2.88 -5.30 -1.62
CA VAL A 73 4.17 -4.99 -2.24
C VAL A 73 4.57 -3.57 -1.88
N VAL A 74 5.80 -3.42 -1.38
CA VAL A 74 6.39 -2.16 -0.93
C VAL A 74 7.70 -1.92 -1.65
N ALA A 75 8.00 -0.66 -1.96
CA ALA A 75 9.28 -0.27 -2.54
C ALA A 75 10.04 0.72 -1.64
N GLY A 76 11.37 0.63 -1.63
CA GLY A 76 12.18 1.40 -0.67
C GLY A 76 12.26 2.90 -0.96
N PHE A 77 12.10 3.31 -2.22
CA PHE A 77 12.05 4.71 -2.68
C PHE A 77 10.62 5.14 -3.03
N ASP A 78 9.66 4.68 -2.23
CA ASP A 78 8.26 5.09 -2.27
C ASP A 78 7.95 5.85 -0.98
N SER A 79 7.53 7.11 -1.09
CA SER A 79 7.19 7.97 0.05
C SER A 79 6.03 7.42 0.89
N LEU A 80 5.21 6.51 0.34
CA LEU A 80 4.09 5.90 1.05
C LEU A 80 4.45 4.54 1.66
N LYS A 81 5.71 4.09 1.60
CA LYS A 81 6.12 2.76 2.10
C LYS A 81 5.77 2.50 3.56
N ASP A 82 5.81 3.53 4.41
CA ASP A 82 5.43 3.38 5.82
C ASP A 82 3.92 3.18 5.95
N TRP A 83 3.09 3.88 5.17
CA TRP A 83 1.63 3.67 5.12
C TRP A 83 1.27 2.28 4.58
N GLN A 84 1.98 1.82 3.55
CA GLN A 84 1.82 0.48 3.00
C GLN A 84 2.19 -0.61 4.02
N THR A 85 3.26 -0.39 4.79
CA THR A 85 3.70 -1.31 5.85
C THR A 85 2.71 -1.33 7.01
N LYS A 86 2.18 -0.17 7.44
CA LYS A 86 1.10 -0.09 8.45
C LYS A 86 -0.16 -0.84 8.02
N TYR A 87 -0.52 -0.79 6.72
CA TYR A 87 -1.64 -1.59 6.21
C TYR A 87 -1.38 -3.09 6.34
N TYR A 88 -0.17 -3.55 5.99
CA TYR A 88 0.22 -4.95 6.20
C TYR A 88 0.13 -5.37 7.67
N GLU A 89 0.62 -4.54 8.60
CA GLU A 89 0.54 -4.79 10.03
C GLU A 89 -0.92 -4.83 10.52
N TRP A 90 -1.76 -3.90 10.05
CA TRP A 90 -3.18 -3.86 10.37
C TRP A 90 -3.93 -5.11 9.90
N LEU A 91 -3.63 -5.63 8.72
CA LEU A 91 -4.17 -6.91 8.24
C LEU A 91 -3.80 -8.06 9.20
N ASN A 92 -2.52 -8.19 9.55
CA ASN A 92 -2.05 -9.24 10.46
C ASN A 92 -2.68 -9.13 11.86
N ASN A 93 -2.71 -7.91 12.42
CA ASN A 93 -3.31 -7.64 13.72
C ASN A 93 -4.82 -7.91 13.73
N SER A 94 -5.47 -7.81 12.57
CA SER A 94 -6.88 -8.18 12.38
C SER A 94 -7.09 -9.67 12.07
N GLY A 95 -6.05 -10.50 12.21
CA GLY A 95 -6.10 -11.94 11.99
C GLY A 95 -6.19 -12.37 10.52
N LYS A 96 -5.75 -11.52 9.58
CA LYS A 96 -5.82 -11.82 8.13
C LYS A 96 -4.51 -12.41 7.63
N GLU A 97 -4.61 -13.32 6.66
CA GLU A 97 -3.44 -13.86 5.95
C GLU A 97 -2.83 -12.76 5.07
N ALA A 98 -1.68 -12.21 5.46
CA ALA A 98 -0.98 -11.20 4.69
C ALA A 98 0.49 -11.56 4.46
N TYR A 99 1.03 -11.16 3.31
CA TYR A 99 2.42 -11.35 2.92
C TYR A 99 3.03 -10.02 2.53
N LEU A 100 4.19 -9.67 3.11
CA LEU A 100 4.91 -8.45 2.76
C LEU A 100 6.05 -8.80 1.80
N ILE A 101 6.01 -8.20 0.61
CA ILE A 101 7.07 -8.25 -0.39
C ILE A 101 7.73 -6.87 -0.44
N HIS A 102 9.04 -6.80 -0.22
CA HIS A 102 9.75 -5.54 -0.18
C HIS A 102 10.87 -5.50 -1.22
N TYR A 103 10.81 -4.50 -2.11
CA TYR A 103 11.85 -4.17 -3.09
C TYR A 103 12.62 -2.93 -2.63
N PRO A 104 13.70 -3.08 -1.84
CA PRO A 104 14.35 -1.96 -1.14
C PRO A 104 14.99 -0.93 -2.09
N ASN A 105 15.34 -1.34 -3.30
CA ASN A 105 16.01 -0.47 -4.27
C ASN A 105 15.07 0.08 -5.36
N MET A 106 13.78 -0.23 -5.30
CA MET A 106 12.80 0.18 -6.31
C MET A 106 12.04 1.43 -5.88
N PHE A 107 11.39 2.07 -6.85
CA PHE A 107 10.58 3.28 -6.71
C PHE A 107 9.10 3.01 -6.99
N HIS A 108 8.23 3.98 -6.72
CA HIS A 108 6.80 3.86 -7.01
C HIS A 108 6.55 3.60 -8.51
N ALA A 109 5.75 2.58 -8.83
CA ALA A 109 5.44 2.11 -10.18
C ALA A 109 6.61 1.51 -11.00
N PHE A 110 7.68 1.01 -10.37
CA PHE A 110 8.81 0.38 -11.08
C PHE A 110 8.37 -0.71 -12.08
N TYR A 111 7.30 -1.45 -11.77
CA TYR A 111 6.77 -2.55 -12.57
C TYR A 111 6.17 -2.17 -13.94
N VAL A 112 6.08 -0.87 -14.24
CA VAL A 112 5.70 -0.38 -15.56
C VAL A 112 6.87 -0.45 -16.56
N PHE A 113 8.11 -0.58 -16.07
CA PHE A 113 9.32 -0.59 -16.88
C PHE A 113 9.84 -2.02 -17.07
N PRO A 114 9.65 -2.66 -18.23
CA PRO A 114 10.08 -4.03 -18.46
C PRO A 114 11.62 -4.19 -18.49
N GLU A 115 12.37 -3.10 -18.66
CA GLU A 115 13.83 -3.09 -18.64
C GLU A 115 14.40 -3.28 -17.23
N ILE A 116 13.58 -3.09 -16.18
CA ILE A 116 13.97 -3.30 -14.79
C ILE A 116 13.74 -4.78 -14.44
N PRO A 117 14.77 -5.55 -14.03
CA PRO A 117 14.64 -6.97 -13.71
C PRO A 117 13.58 -7.26 -12.64
N GLU A 118 13.49 -6.40 -11.62
CA GLU A 118 12.53 -6.48 -10.52
C GLU A 118 11.08 -6.45 -11.03
N SER A 119 10.78 -5.77 -12.13
CA SER A 119 9.43 -5.76 -12.74
C SER A 119 8.99 -7.16 -13.12
N THR A 120 9.87 -7.92 -13.77
CA THR A 120 9.58 -9.31 -14.15
C THR A 120 9.54 -10.23 -12.94
N GLN A 121 10.41 -9.98 -11.94
CA GLN A 121 10.39 -10.72 -10.67
C GLN A 121 9.04 -10.54 -9.96
N LEU A 122 8.54 -9.31 -9.84
CA LEU A 122 7.25 -9.03 -9.22
C LEU A 122 6.12 -9.74 -9.96
N ILE A 123 6.09 -9.71 -11.30
CA ILE A 123 5.07 -10.42 -12.08
C ILE A 123 5.12 -11.93 -11.80
N SER A 124 6.32 -12.51 -11.67
CA SER A 124 6.50 -13.92 -11.33
C SER A 124 6.00 -14.24 -9.91
N GLU A 125 6.29 -13.39 -8.93
CA GLU A 125 5.80 -13.52 -7.55
C GLU A 125 4.27 -13.43 -7.48
N ILE A 126 3.67 -12.46 -8.19
CA ILE A 126 2.21 -12.33 -8.34
C ILE A 126 1.60 -13.61 -8.89
N LYS A 127 2.17 -14.13 -9.98
CA LYS A 127 1.71 -15.38 -10.60
C LYS A 127 1.77 -16.55 -9.60
N HIS A 128 2.87 -16.68 -8.87
CA HIS A 128 3.02 -17.74 -7.87
C HIS A 128 2.02 -17.59 -6.72
N PHE A 129 1.83 -16.37 -6.22
CA PHE A 129 0.85 -16.06 -5.18
C PHE A 129 -0.56 -16.45 -5.62
N ILE A 130 -0.99 -16.03 -6.81
CA ILE A 130 -2.32 -16.37 -7.35
C ILE A 130 -2.48 -17.89 -7.47
N HIS A 131 -1.51 -18.58 -8.04
CA HIS A 131 -1.57 -20.04 -8.20
C HIS A 131 -1.73 -20.75 -6.85
N ASN A 132 -0.95 -20.35 -5.84
CA ASN A 132 -1.02 -20.93 -4.51
C ASN A 132 -2.35 -20.66 -3.80
N GLN A 133 -2.95 -19.48 -3.98
CA GLN A 133 -4.25 -19.19 -3.37
C GLN A 133 -5.37 -19.93 -4.09
N CYS A 134 -5.35 -20.02 -5.42
CA CYS A 134 -6.32 -20.79 -6.19
C CYS A 134 -6.31 -22.28 -5.84
N SER A 135 -5.13 -22.88 -5.63
CA SER A 135 -5.02 -24.30 -5.27
C SER A 135 -5.58 -24.64 -3.88
N LYS A 136 -5.69 -23.67 -2.97
CA LYS A 136 -6.35 -23.84 -1.67
C LYS A 136 -7.88 -23.87 -1.76
N VAL A 137 -8.44 -23.20 -2.78
CA VAL A 137 -9.90 -23.06 -2.98
C VAL A 137 -10.47 -24.22 -3.78
N VAL A 138 -9.68 -24.77 -4.72
CA VAL A 138 -10.05 -25.97 -5.48
C VAL A 138 -9.78 -27.21 -4.61
N LYS A 139 -10.77 -27.59 -3.80
CA LYS A 139 -10.87 -28.92 -3.18
C LYS A 139 -12.00 -29.70 -3.84
#